data_AF-A0A2S6RAN0-F1
#
_entry.id   AF-A0A2S6RAN0-F1
#
_cell.length_a   1.000
_cell.length_b   1.000
_cell.length_c   1.000
_cell.angle_alpha   90.00
_cell.angle_beta   90.00
_cell.angle_gamma   90.00
#
_symmetry.space_group_name_H-M   'P 1'
#
loop_
_entity.id
_entity.type
_entity.pdbx_description
1 polymer ?
#
loop_
_entity_poly.entity_id
_entity_poly.type
_entity_poly.pdbx_seq_one_letter_code
_entity_poly.pdbx_strand_id
1 'polypeptide(L)' 'MILTYSKIYKSRLLLINLIILISLGFVIFKNIDEIRFVKIVNEQGEAFILDRFTSKIKMVN' A
#
# COMPACT_ATOMS: atom_id res chain seq x y z
N MET A 1 -23.76 -30.19 -17.76
CA MET A 1 -23.96 -29.75 -16.36
C MET A 1 -22.63 -29.51 -15.62
N ILE A 2 -21.67 -30.43 -15.66
CA ILE A 2 -20.37 -30.34 -14.95
C ILE A 2 -19.53 -29.09 -15.30
N LEU A 3 -19.52 -28.66 -16.57
CA LEU A 3 -18.81 -27.46 -17.02
C LEU A 3 -19.33 -26.15 -16.39
N THR A 4 -20.62 -26.08 -16.06
CA THR A 4 -21.23 -24.90 -15.44
C THR A 4 -20.79 -24.74 -13.99
N TYR A 5 -20.73 -25.85 -13.24
CA TYR A 5 -20.24 -25.85 -11.85
C TYR A 5 -18.77 -25.42 -11.74
N SER A 6 -17.92 -25.86 -12.67
CA SER A 6 -16.52 -25.45 -12.77
C SER A 6 -16.35 -23.93 -12.96
N LYS A 7 -17.15 -23.32 -13.85
CA LYS A 7 -17.13 -21.86 -14.09
C LYS A 7 -17.57 -21.05 -12.86
N ILE A 8 -18.59 -21.53 -12.15
CA ILE A 8 -19.09 -20.87 -10.93
C ILE A 8 -18.03 -20.95 -9.83
N TYR A 9 -17.41 -22.12 -9.62
CA TYR A 9 -16.35 -22.29 -8.63
C TYR A 9 -15.14 -21.38 -8.90
N LYS A 10 -14.67 -21.34 -10.16
CA LYS A 10 -13.58 -20.46 -10.58
C LYS A 10 -13.90 -18.98 -10.34
N SER A 11 -15.13 -18.56 -10.63
CA SER A 11 -15.56 -17.16 -10.42
C SER A 11 -15.61 -16.79 -8.93
N ARG A 12 -16.06 -17.71 -8.07
CA ARG A 12 -16.05 -17.49 -6.61
C ARG A 12 -14.63 -17.36 -6.06
N LEU A 13 -13.70 -18.19 -6.53
CA LEU A 13 -12.30 -18.10 -6.13
C LEU A 13 -11.68 -16.75 -6.55
N LEU A 14 -11.97 -16.28 -7.77
CA LEU A 14 -11.52 -14.97 -8.23
C LEU A 14 -12.09 -13.83 -7.37
N LEU A 15 -13.38 -13.90 -7.01
CA LEU A 15 -14.01 -12.90 -6.15
C LEU A 15 -13.38 -12.86 -4.75
N ILE A 16 -13.13 -14.02 -4.14
CA ILE A 16 -12.48 -14.10 -2.82
C ILE A 16 -11.07 -13.49 -2.89
N ASN A 17 -10.27 -13.88 -3.88
CA ASN A 17 -8.93 -13.33 -4.06
C ASN A 17 -8.96 -11.81 -4.32
N LEU A 18 -9.95 -11.33 -5.07
CA LEU A 18 -10.13 -9.90 -5.32
C LEU A 18 -10.47 -9.14 -4.04
N ILE A 19 -11.35 -9.68 -3.20
CA ILE A 19 -11.70 -9.07 -1.90
C ILE A 19 -10.48 -8.99 -0.99
N ILE A 20 -9.67 -10.05 -0.94
CA ILE A 20 -8.42 -10.07 -0.17
C ILE A 20 -7.45 -8.99 -0.68
N LEU A 21 -7.25 -8.89 -1.99
CA LEU A 21 -6.41 -7.86 -2.60
C LEU A 21 -6.91 -6.44 -2.33
N ILE A 22 -8.22 -6.21 -2.38
CA ILE A 22 -8.82 -4.91 -2.07
C ILE A 22 -8.58 -4.55 -0.61
N SER A 23 -8.76 -5.50 0.31
CA SER A 23 -8.52 -5.29 1.74
C SER A 23 -7.06 -4.91 2.03
N LEU A 24 -6.11 -5.68 1.48
CA LEU A 24 -4.68 -5.39 1.58
C LEU A 24 -4.32 -4.04 0.95
N GLY A 25 -4.83 -3.78 -0.25
CA GLY A 25 -4.65 -2.51 -0.95
C GLY A 25 -5.13 -1.32 -0.12
N PHE A 26 -6.31 -1.43 0.49
CA PHE A 26 -6.86 -0.37 1.33
C PHE A 26 -5.97 -0.05 2.54
N VAL A 27 -5.45 -1.07 3.23
CA VAL A 27 -4.51 -0.89 4.34
C VAL A 27 -3.23 -0.21 3.86
N ILE A 28 -2.67 -0.66 2.73
CA ILE A 28 -1.46 -0.06 2.17
C ILE A 28 -1.70 1.40 1.79
N PHE A 29 -2.79 1.71 1.08
CA PHE A 29 -3.12 3.07 0.67
C PHE A 29 -3.34 4.00 1.86
N LYS A 30 -3.98 3.53 2.94
CA LYS A 30 -4.15 4.36 4.15
C LYS A 30 -2.85 4.69 4.87
N ASN A 31 -1.85 3.82 4.77
CA ASN A 31 -0.57 3.97 5.46
C ASN A 31 0.56 4.37 4.51
N ILE A 32 0.27 4.66 3.23
CA ILE A 32 1.30 4.88 2.22
C ILE A 32 2.16 6.10 2.54
N ASP A 33 1.59 7.13 3.16
CA ASP A 33 2.33 8.33 3.56
C ASP A 33 3.33 8.03 4.67
N GLU A 34 2.96 7.22 5.67
CA GLU A 34 3.88 6.79 6.73
C GLU A 34 4.94 5.81 6.20
N ILE A 35 4.58 4.95 5.24
CA ILE A 35 5.51 4.05 4.56
C ILE A 35 6.47 4.84 3.65
N ARG A 36 6.01 5.91 3.00
CA ARG A 36 6.81 6.67 2.04
C ARG A 36 7.66 7.74 2.71
N PHE A 37 7.12 8.46 3.67
CA PHE A 37 7.75 9.64 4.25
C PHE A 37 8.23 9.37 5.68
N VAL A 38 9.50 9.61 5.93
CA VAL A 38 10.10 9.54 7.27
C VAL A 38 10.54 10.93 7.68
N LYS A 39 10.14 11.37 8.86
CA LYS A 39 10.64 12.61 9.46
C LYS A 39 12.00 12.32 10.10
N ILE A 40 13.05 12.98 9.61
CA ILE A 40 14.39 12.93 10.18
C ILE A 40 14.71 14.30 10.78
N VAL A 41 15.40 14.31 11.92
CA VAL A 41 15.85 15.54 12.58
C VAL A 41 17.37 15.56 12.53
N ASN A 42 17.93 16.67 12.08
CA ASN A 42 19.37 16.87 12.03
C ASN A 42 19.92 17.27 13.42
N GLU A 43 21.22 17.21 13.62
CA GLU A 43 21.91 17.59 14.86
C GLU A 43 21.65 19.06 15.26
N GLN A 44 21.30 19.91 14.30
CA GLN A 44 20.92 21.32 14.48
C GLN A 44 19.43 21.52 14.84
N GLY A 45 18.64 20.45 14.95
CA GLY A 45 17.21 20.50 15.30
C GLY A 45 16.27 20.78 14.12
N GLU A 46 16.79 20.83 12.89
CA GLU A 46 16.00 21.05 11.67
C GLU A 46 15.26 19.78 11.24
N ALA A 47 13.97 19.92 10.90
CA ALA A 47 13.12 18.81 10.49
C ALA A 47 13.12 18.62 8.97
N PHE A 48 13.40 17.40 8.52
CA PHE A 48 13.34 17.02 7.12
C PHE A 48 12.38 15.85 6.92
N ILE A 49 11.75 15.80 5.75
CA ILE A 49 11.00 14.65 5.28
C ILE A 49 11.86 13.93 4.23
N LEU A 50 12.23 12.70 4.55
CA LEU A 50 12.83 11.74 3.62
C LEU A 50 11.72 10.98 2.90
N ASP A 51 11.64 11.12 1.59
CA ASP A 51 10.85 10.24 0.72
C ASP A 51 11.66 8.96 0.45
N ARG A 52 11.31 7.85 1.10
CA ARG A 52 11.97 6.55 0.98
C ARG A 52 11.88 5.94 -0.42
N PHE A 53 10.91 6.35 -1.25
CA PHE A 53 10.73 5.77 -2.58
C PHE A 53 11.58 6.46 -3.63
N THR A 54 11.78 7.77 -3.48
CA THR A 54 12.62 8.55 -4.41
C THR A 54 14.00 8.85 -3.84
N SER A 55 14.26 8.47 -2.58
CA SER A 55 15.45 8.81 -1.80
C SER A 55 15.74 10.31 -1.78
N LYS A 56 14.69 11.14 -1.89
CA LYS A 56 14.81 12.60 -1.89
C LYS A 56 14.51 13.13 -0.49
N ILE A 57 15.30 14.11 -0.06
CA ILE A 57 15.12 14.80 1.22
C ILE A 57 14.53 16.17 0.92
N LYS A 58 13.47 16.54 1.64
CA LYS A 58 12.88 17.88 1.61
C LYS A 58 12.89 18.47 3.00
N MET A 59 13.36 19.70 3.13
CA MET A 59 13.29 20.45 4.38
C MET A 59 11.82 20.81 4.65
N VAL A 60 11.37 20.62 5.88
CA VAL A 60 10.07 21.12 6.33
C VAL A 60 10.33 22.52 6.85
N ASN A 61 10.02 23.51 6.01
CA ASN A 61 10.12 24.93 6.37
C ASN A 61 9.01 25.33 7.35
#